data_AF-A0A960ZVC3-F1
#
_entry.id   AF-A0A960ZVC3-F1
#
_cell.length_a   1.000
_cell.length_b   1.000
_cell.length_c   1.000
_cell.angle_alpha   90.00
_cell.angle_beta   90.00
_cell.angle_gamma   90.00
#
_symmetry.space_group_name_H-M   'P 1'
#
loop_
_entity.id
_entity.type
_entity.pdbx_description
1 polymer ?
#
loop_
_entity_poly.entity_id
_entity_poly.type
_entity_poly.pdbx_seq_one_letter_code
_entity_poly.pdbx_strand_id
1 'polypeptide(L)' 'NYKPQDWNELVVTVKDNVAHCTCNGEVLEAALALPPSGPVGLEGDRGQMEYRRIRIQELP' A
#
# COMPACT_ATOMS: atom_id res chain seq x y z
N ASN A 1 -12.73 -5.00 -2.40
CA ASN A 1 -12.59 -6.37 -2.94
C ASN A 1 -11.58 -7.15 -2.09
N TYR A 2 -11.72 -7.09 -0.77
CA TYR A 2 -10.81 -7.73 0.18
C TYR A 2 -11.14 -9.22 0.31
N LYS A 3 -10.11 -10.05 0.47
CA LYS A 3 -10.23 -11.49 0.64
C LYS A 3 -9.76 -11.90 2.03
N PRO A 4 -10.67 -12.22 2.97
CA PRO A 4 -10.28 -12.70 4.29
C PRO A 4 -9.48 -14.01 4.19
N GLN A 5 -8.38 -14.10 4.95
CA GLN A 5 -7.51 -15.29 5.04
C GLN A 5 -6.88 -15.77 3.71
N ASP A 6 -6.90 -14.92 2.69
CA ASP A 6 -6.22 -15.16 1.41
C ASP A 6 -5.34 -13.96 1.06
N TRP A 7 -4.55 -14.10 0.00
CA TRP A 7 -3.65 -13.07 -0.47
C TRP A 7 -4.42 -11.89 -1.06
N ASN A 8 -4.04 -10.69 -0.62
CA ASN A 8 -4.50 -9.43 -1.17
C ASN A 8 -3.30 -8.67 -1.77
N GLU A 9 -3.49 -8.10 -2.95
CA GLU A 9 -2.52 -7.19 -3.55
C GLU A 9 -2.85 -5.75 -3.12
N LEU A 10 -1.90 -5.14 -2.42
CA LEU A 10 -1.93 -3.71 -2.15
C LEU A 10 -1.02 -2.99 -3.15
N VAL A 11 -1.55 -1.95 -3.80
CA VAL A 11 -0.77 -1.06 -4.66
C VAL A 11 -0.91 0.35 -4.15
N VAL A 12 0.22 0.97 -3.83
CA VAL A 12 0.31 2.37 -3.39
C VAL A 12 1.14 3.12 -4.44
N THR A 13 0.57 4.16 -5.03
CA THR A 13 1.27 5.08 -5.92
C THR A 13 1.33 6.44 -5.26
N VAL A 14 2.55 6.97 -5.09
CA VAL A 14 2.77 8.29 -4.52
C VAL A 14 3.22 9.23 -5.62
N LYS A 15 2.50 10.33 -5.80
CA LYS A 15 2.85 11.41 -6.73
C LYS A 15 2.47 12.75 -6.11
N ASP A 16 3.33 13.75 -6.22
CA ASP A 16 3.07 15.11 -5.71
C ASP A 16 2.67 15.13 -4.22
N ASN A 17 3.33 14.28 -3.41
CA ASN A 17 3.05 14.06 -1.97
C ASN A 17 1.62 13.57 -1.67
N VAL A 18 0.98 12.91 -2.63
CA VAL A 18 -0.34 12.32 -2.50
C VAL A 18 -0.28 10.83 -2.83
N ALA A 19 -0.83 10.01 -1.94
CA ALA A 19 -0.96 8.56 -2.12
C ALA A 19 -2.33 8.19 -2.69
N HIS A 20 -2.32 7.38 -3.75
CA HIS A 20 -3.47 6.63 -4.23
C HIS A 20 -3.25 5.13 -3.93
N CYS A 21 -4.18 4.51 -3.23
CA CYS A 21 -4.06 3.17 -2.67
C CYS A 21 -5.20 2.28 -3.16
N THR A 22 -4.86 1.09 -3.66
CA THR A 22 -5.85 0.07 -4.01
C THR A 22 -5.60 -1.26 -3.30
N CYS A 23 -6.68 -2.02 -3.09
CA CYS A 23 -6.66 -3.41 -2.65
C CYS A 23 -7.41 -4.27 -3.65
N ASN A 24 -6.69 -5.17 -4.31
CA ASN A 24 -7.22 -6.01 -5.40
C ASN A 24 -7.94 -5.18 -6.48
N GLY A 25 -7.35 -4.03 -6.85
CA GLY A 25 -7.87 -3.10 -7.85
C GLY A 25 -8.97 -2.14 -7.37
N GLU A 26 -9.50 -2.31 -6.16
CA GLU A 26 -10.51 -1.41 -5.59
C GLU A 26 -9.84 -0.29 -4.79
N VAL A 27 -10.29 0.95 -4.98
CA VAL A 27 -9.75 2.11 -4.26
C VAL A 27 -10.05 2.00 -2.76
N LEU A 28 -8.99 2.03 -1.96
CA LEU A 28 -9.09 2.19 -0.50
C LEU A 28 -8.99 3.66 -0.11
N GLU A 29 -8.10 4.40 -0.78
CA GLU A 29 -7.84 5.81 -0.55
C GLU A 29 -7.38 6.44 -1.87
N ALA A 30 -7.92 7.61 -2.19
CA ALA A 30 -7.71 8.27 -3.47
C ALA A 30 -6.70 9.41 -3.41
N ALA A 31 -6.57 10.07 -2.25
CA ALA A 31 -5.78 11.30 -2.11
C ALA A 31 -5.22 11.52 -0.69
N LEU A 32 -4.47 10.55 -0.17
CA LEU A 32 -3.83 10.70 1.13
C LEU A 32 -2.65 11.67 1.06
N ALA A 33 -2.72 12.80 1.77
CA ALA A 33 -1.59 13.72 1.89
C ALA A 33 -0.44 13.11 2.70
N LEU A 34 0.79 13.23 2.20
CA LEU A 34 2.01 12.71 2.79
C LEU A 34 3.07 13.81 2.98
N PRO A 35 4.06 13.62 3.86
CA PRO A 35 5.26 14.44 3.87
C PRO A 35 6.09 14.23 2.58
N PRO A 36 7.02 15.16 2.24
CA PRO A 36 7.82 15.06 1.02
C PRO A 36 8.73 13.82 0.93
N SER A 37 9.12 13.24 2.07
CA SER A 37 9.92 12.02 2.13
C SER A 37 9.68 11.27 3.43
N GLY A 38 9.97 9.97 3.41
CA GLY A 38 9.87 9.10 4.57
C GLY A 38 10.18 7.65 4.22
N PRO A 39 10.39 6.78 5.22
CA PRO A 39 10.59 5.36 5.00
C PRO A 39 9.27 4.67 4.60
N VAL A 40 9.38 3.53 3.91
CA VAL A 40 8.27 2.58 3.74
C VAL A 40 8.37 1.52 4.83
N GLY A 41 7.30 1.36 5.62
CA GLY A 41 7.22 0.38 6.70
C GLY A 41 6.17 -0.68 6.44
N LEU A 42 6.40 -1.89 6.96
CA LEU A 42 5.41 -2.97 7.02
C LEU A 42 5.08 -3.20 8.49
N GLU A 43 3.83 -2.98 8.86
CA GLU A 43 3.37 -3.09 10.25
C GLU A 43 2.55 -4.37 10.45
N GLY A 44 2.82 -5.10 11.54
CA GLY A 44 2.00 -6.22 11.98
C GLY A 44 1.46 -5.92 13.38
N ASP A 45 0.32 -5.24 13.47
CA ASP A 45 -0.27 -4.83 14.76
C ASP A 45 -0.70 -6.05 15.60
N ARG A 46 -1.47 -6.99 15.01
CA ARG A 46 -2.00 -8.17 15.74
C ARG A 46 -1.97 -9.44 14.92
N GLY A 47 -1.44 -10.51 15.52
CA GLY A 47 -1.41 -11.85 14.93
C GLY A 47 -0.31 -12.03 13.88
N GLN A 48 -0.30 -13.19 13.22
CA GLN A 48 0.62 -13.48 12.13
C GLN A 48 0.19 -12.70 10.88
N MET A 49 1.08 -11.85 10.37
CA MET A 49 0.93 -11.16 9.10
C MET A 49 2.01 -11.63 8.14
N GLU A 50 1.62 -12.07 6.96
CA GLU A 50 2.53 -12.59 5.96
C GLU A 50 2.62 -11.64 4.76
N TYR A 51 3.84 -11.29 4.38
CA TYR A 51 4.11 -10.42 3.24
C TYR A 51 4.90 -11.18 2.18
N ARG A 52 4.56 -10.96 0.90
CA ARG A 52 5.31 -11.49 -0.24
C ARG A 52 5.26 -10.54 -1.42
N ARG A 53 6.25 -10.63 -2.31
CA ARG A 53 6.34 -9.82 -3.54
C ARG A 53 6.36 -8.30 -3.28
N ILE A 54 7.00 -7.89 -2.19
CA ILE A 54 7.26 -6.48 -1.87
C ILE A 54 8.20 -5.91 -2.93
N ARG A 55 7.73 -4.92 -3.68
CA ARG A 55 8.42 -4.32 -4.83
C ARG A 55 8.24 -2.82 -4.78
N ILE A 56 9.29 -2.09 -5.14
CA ILE A 56 9.29 -0.63 -5.22
C ILE A 56 9.81 -0.26 -6.60
N GLN A 57 9.16 0.71 -7.23
CA GLN A 57 9.57 1.29 -8.49
C GLN A 57 9.42 2.81 -8.39
N GLU A 58 10.47 3.54 -8.74
CA GLU A 58 10.40 4.99 -8.88
C GLU A 58 9.55 5.36 -10.10
N LEU A 59 8.72 6.39 -9.95
CA LEU A 59 7.97 6.94 -11.08
C LEU A 59 8.91 7.72 -12.01
N PRO A 60 8.62 7.78 -13.32
CA PRO A 60 9.38 8.59 -14.27
C PRO A 60 9.42 10.07 -13.92
#